data_AF-A0A812TTE6-F1
#
_entry.id   AF-A0A812TTE6-F1
#
_cell.length_a   1.000
_cell.length_b   1.000
_cell.length_c   1.000
_cell.angle_alpha   90.00
_cell.angle_beta   90.00
_cell.angle_gamma   90.00
#
_symmetry.space_group_name_H-M   'P 1'
#
loop_
_entity.id
_entity.type
_entity.pdbx_description
1 polymer ?
#
loop_
_entity_poly.entity_id
_entity_poly.type
_entity_poly.pdbx_seq_one_letter_code
_entity_poly.pdbx_strand_id
1 'polypeptide(L)'
;MKGGKPGQLVFVKVDAQFGNPTWRQGIIVQQKSKGAAAQFMIMVRAVDQASLPSSVEITMMEIESRKYMIVEGGERQLVSNVPQEPFAALEVSGATLLKEGRRWISETEDIHTATASEEPEAPKVSADHFVDVQEPSEESSSSEPSSEAEKDKDEVDDELLRLLRQAQKSSPAFGGKSASSGERKSKKDKKDKTSRGFALFEGEKTKRKSTGSGEDTLTEAMQKLLLSSAGKPDPQALQTLLMMKILSDTSAQDKGKSRNLKDTRDSSSSDSSSEDGKKLRGAARAFRRHRKAQEAMWRKPMKHVRTYTEEVETELGVEGGDKPYHLWDFTRRIPFGKQKGLFRAHFLVSHILKHLLDDDPKAAALMTVLTLRCLHQVALDGGNWEIGWALTSLKDPLARKRWGGEPAQLESAAEYLRAVQDLEKRTKQAAWWNQSQEHQETEPGESDKVWRPPGPAKGGRKGKEKGDKPSDGA
;
A
#
# COMPACT_ATOMS: atom_id res chain seq x y z
N MET A 1 -19.04 -8.18 -5.78
CA MET A 1 -19.80 -7.90 -7.02
C MET A 1 -19.41 -6.50 -7.49
N LYS A 2 -19.57 -6.16 -8.77
CA LYS A 2 -19.38 -4.76 -9.22
C LYS A 2 -20.68 -4.02 -8.86
N GLY A 3 -20.59 -2.94 -8.10
CA GLY A 3 -21.73 -2.22 -7.52
C GLY A 3 -22.93 -2.07 -8.47
N GLY A 4 -24.13 -2.34 -7.94
CA GLY A 4 -25.36 -2.38 -8.72
C GLY A 4 -25.69 -1.03 -9.37
N LYS A 5 -26.09 -1.06 -10.65
CA LYS A 5 -26.50 0.15 -11.38
C LYS A 5 -28.03 0.35 -11.31
N PRO A 6 -28.54 1.59 -11.26
CA PRO A 6 -29.96 1.85 -11.43
C PRO A 6 -30.50 1.20 -12.71
N GLY A 7 -31.61 0.48 -12.61
CA GLY A 7 -32.20 -0.34 -13.67
C GLY A 7 -31.77 -1.81 -13.67
N GLN A 8 -30.81 -2.20 -12.84
CA GLN A 8 -30.38 -3.60 -12.72
C GLN A 8 -31.40 -4.40 -11.90
N LEU A 9 -31.71 -5.62 -12.39
CA LEU A 9 -32.50 -6.61 -11.67
C LEU A 9 -31.66 -7.25 -10.56
N VAL A 10 -32.23 -7.32 -9.36
CA VAL A 10 -31.61 -7.90 -8.17
C VAL A 10 -32.63 -8.70 -7.39
N PHE A 11 -32.15 -9.61 -6.55
CA PHE A 11 -32.95 -10.33 -5.58
C PHE A 11 -32.62 -9.81 -4.18
N VAL A 12 -33.65 -9.54 -3.39
CA VAL A 12 -33.52 -9.08 -2.01
C VAL A 12 -34.43 -9.92 -1.11
N LYS A 13 -33.93 -10.24 0.08
CA LYS A 13 -34.70 -10.92 1.12
C LYS A 13 -35.37 -9.87 2.00
N VAL A 14 -36.69 -9.95 2.11
CA VAL A 14 -37.48 -9.07 2.97
C VAL A 14 -37.91 -9.85 4.21
N ASP A 15 -38.19 -9.14 5.30
CA ASP A 15 -38.66 -9.73 6.54
C ASP A 15 -39.89 -10.65 6.31
N ALA A 16 -40.00 -11.71 7.10
CA ALA A 16 -41.11 -12.65 7.08
C ALA A 16 -42.47 -11.96 7.32
N GLN A 17 -42.49 -10.79 7.95
CA GLN A 17 -43.69 -9.98 8.15
C GLN A 17 -44.36 -9.53 6.84
N PHE A 18 -43.64 -9.52 5.71
CA PHE A 18 -44.19 -9.13 4.40
C PHE A 18 -44.85 -10.29 3.65
N GLY A 19 -45.02 -11.44 4.30
CA GLY A 19 -45.61 -12.64 3.72
C GLY A 19 -44.62 -13.47 2.90
N ASN A 20 -45.03 -14.70 2.57
CA ASN A 20 -44.26 -15.63 1.76
C ASN A 20 -44.55 -15.44 0.25
N PRO A 21 -43.54 -15.54 -0.62
CA PRO A 21 -42.12 -15.81 -0.34
C PRO A 21 -41.36 -14.58 0.21
N THR A 22 -40.33 -14.83 1.01
CA THR A 22 -39.46 -13.78 1.60
C THR A 22 -38.50 -13.18 0.58
N TRP A 23 -38.02 -13.99 -0.38
CA TRP A 23 -37.22 -13.52 -1.50
C TRP A 23 -38.09 -12.82 -2.53
N ARG A 24 -37.61 -11.67 -3.00
CA ARG A 24 -38.30 -10.87 -4.01
C ARG A 24 -37.34 -10.44 -5.09
N GLN A 25 -37.79 -10.55 -6.33
CA GLN A 25 -37.14 -9.91 -7.44
C GLN A 25 -37.50 -8.42 -7.42
N GLY A 26 -36.50 -7.57 -7.59
CA GLY A 26 -36.63 -6.13 -7.59
C GLY A 26 -35.75 -5.46 -8.61
N ILE A 27 -35.98 -4.18 -8.82
CA ILE A 27 -35.15 -3.33 -9.68
C ILE A 27 -34.56 -2.19 -8.86
N ILE A 28 -33.26 -1.93 -9.03
CA ILE A 28 -32.59 -0.81 -8.36
C ILE A 28 -33.11 0.49 -8.97
N VAL A 29 -33.79 1.32 -8.19
CA VAL A 29 -34.35 2.61 -8.66
C VAL A 29 -33.32 3.72 -8.56
N GLN A 30 -32.67 3.81 -7.39
CA GLN A 30 -31.70 4.84 -7.06
C GLN A 30 -30.66 4.31 -6.07
N GLN A 31 -29.43 4.80 -6.22
CA GLN A 31 -28.34 4.58 -5.26
C GLN A 31 -28.26 5.82 -4.35
N LYS A 32 -28.48 5.62 -3.05
CA LYS A 32 -28.53 6.69 -2.03
C LYS A 32 -27.13 7.13 -1.61
N SER A 33 -26.21 6.19 -1.45
CA SER A 33 -24.80 6.44 -1.10
C SER A 33 -23.83 5.69 -2.02
N LYS A 34 -22.67 6.29 -2.26
CA LYS A 34 -21.52 5.66 -2.95
C LYS A 34 -20.49 5.20 -1.91
N GLY A 35 -19.76 4.12 -2.19
CA GLY A 35 -18.66 3.59 -1.36
C GLY A 35 -18.97 2.23 -0.72
N ALA A 36 -18.14 1.82 0.26
CA ALA A 36 -18.23 0.51 0.92
C ALA A 36 -19.55 0.23 1.67
N ALA A 37 -20.32 1.29 1.98
CA ALA A 37 -21.65 1.20 2.57
C ALA A 37 -22.72 1.74 1.60
N ALA A 38 -22.62 1.34 0.32
CA ALA A 38 -23.60 1.72 -0.70
C ALA A 38 -25.00 1.20 -0.31
N GLN A 39 -25.93 2.13 -0.11
CA GLN A 39 -27.34 1.88 0.10
C GLN A 39 -28.11 2.08 -1.20
N PHE A 40 -29.01 1.15 -1.48
CA PHE A 40 -29.84 1.13 -2.68
C PHE A 40 -31.31 1.17 -2.28
N MET A 41 -32.10 1.91 -3.06
CA MET A 41 -33.55 1.85 -3.02
C MET A 41 -34.01 0.91 -4.14
N ILE A 42 -34.61 -0.21 -3.75
CA ILE A 42 -35.06 -1.28 -4.64
C ILE A 42 -36.57 -1.31 -4.65
N MET A 43 -37.18 -1.28 -5.83
CA MET A 43 -38.63 -1.47 -5.96
C MET A 43 -38.93 -2.96 -6.11
N VAL A 44 -39.75 -3.49 -5.20
CA VAL A 44 -40.16 -4.90 -5.17
C VAL A 44 -41.67 -5.01 -5.16
N ARG A 45 -42.18 -6.15 -5.60
CA ARG A 45 -43.61 -6.46 -5.53
C ARG A 45 -44.04 -6.72 -4.08
N ALA A 46 -45.14 -6.11 -3.65
CA ALA A 46 -45.80 -6.45 -2.39
C ALA A 46 -46.65 -7.73 -2.59
N VAL A 47 -46.61 -8.64 -1.61
CA VAL A 47 -47.50 -9.80 -1.58
C VAL A 47 -48.75 -9.35 -0.84
N ASP A 48 -49.91 -9.85 -1.30
CA ASP A 48 -51.28 -9.44 -1.00
C ASP A 48 -51.49 -8.59 0.28
N GLN A 49 -52.18 -7.44 0.16
CA GLN A 49 -52.28 -6.43 1.23
C GLN A 49 -52.92 -6.98 2.51
N ALA A 50 -53.80 -7.99 2.40
CA ALA A 50 -54.43 -8.66 3.53
C ALA A 50 -53.45 -9.39 4.45
N SER A 51 -52.22 -9.65 3.99
CA SER A 51 -51.20 -10.37 4.76
C SER A 51 -50.29 -9.46 5.59
N LEU A 52 -50.38 -8.13 5.43
CA LEU A 52 -49.50 -7.21 6.12
C LEU A 52 -50.01 -6.92 7.54
N PRO A 53 -49.16 -7.01 8.56
CA PRO A 53 -49.53 -6.60 9.90
C PRO A 53 -49.84 -5.10 9.93
N SER A 54 -50.94 -4.73 10.59
CA SER A 54 -51.42 -3.34 10.72
C SER A 54 -50.42 -2.39 11.38
N SER A 55 -49.33 -2.92 11.95
CA SER A 55 -48.28 -2.16 12.64
C SER A 55 -47.23 -1.56 11.72
N VAL A 56 -47.18 -1.96 10.44
CA VAL A 56 -46.12 -1.51 9.53
C VAL A 56 -46.69 -0.51 8.53
N GLU A 57 -46.42 0.76 8.78
CA GLU A 57 -46.73 1.86 7.87
C GLU A 57 -45.75 1.84 6.69
N ILE A 58 -46.08 1.10 5.63
CA ILE A 58 -45.31 1.09 4.39
C ILE A 58 -46.09 1.83 3.32
N THR A 59 -45.44 2.79 2.67
CA THR A 59 -46.02 3.44 1.50
C THR A 59 -46.02 2.42 0.35
N MET A 60 -47.20 2.16 -0.23
CA MET A 60 -47.36 1.24 -1.36
C MET A 60 -47.85 1.99 -2.58
N MET A 61 -47.38 1.56 -3.75
CA MET A 61 -47.79 2.08 -5.05
C MET A 61 -48.44 0.99 -5.87
N GLU A 62 -49.55 1.30 -6.54
CA GLU A 62 -50.20 0.38 -7.47
C GLU A 62 -49.80 0.70 -8.92
N ILE A 63 -49.25 -0.29 -9.62
CA ILE A 63 -48.84 -0.21 -11.03
C ILE A 63 -49.45 -1.43 -11.73
N GLU A 64 -50.25 -1.21 -12.78
CA GLU A 64 -50.89 -2.28 -13.57
C GLU A 64 -51.63 -3.31 -12.69
N SER A 65 -52.42 -2.82 -11.72
CA SER A 65 -53.19 -3.64 -10.76
C SER A 65 -52.35 -4.51 -9.82
N ARG A 66 -51.05 -4.25 -9.72
CA ARG A 66 -50.13 -4.90 -8.77
C ARG A 66 -49.55 -3.85 -7.82
N LYS A 67 -49.38 -4.25 -6.56
CA LYS A 67 -48.82 -3.38 -5.53
C LYS A 67 -47.31 -3.58 -5.41
N TYR A 68 -46.61 -2.47 -5.26
CA TYR A 68 -45.17 -2.38 -5.14
C TYR A 68 -44.79 -1.55 -3.93
N MET A 69 -43.64 -1.85 -3.36
CA MET A 69 -43.05 -1.12 -2.24
C MET A 69 -41.56 -0.87 -2.48
N ILE A 70 -41.02 0.16 -1.84
CA ILE A 70 -39.58 0.44 -1.86
C ILE A 70 -38.93 -0.22 -0.65
N VAL A 71 -37.87 -0.98 -0.91
CA VAL A 71 -37.02 -1.62 0.09
C VAL A 71 -35.66 -0.92 0.06
N GLU A 72 -35.17 -0.48 1.22
CA GLU A 72 -33.81 0.00 1.39
C GLU A 72 -32.90 -1.17 1.78
N GLY A 73 -31.81 -1.36 1.04
CA GLY A 73 -30.85 -2.43 1.29
C GLY A 73 -29.42 -2.06 0.88
N GLY A 74 -28.44 -2.61 1.59
CA GLY A 74 -27.02 -2.47 1.29
C GLY A 74 -26.52 -3.45 0.22
N GLU A 75 -25.34 -3.20 -0.36
CA GLU A 75 -24.76 -4.07 -1.41
C GLU A 75 -24.70 -5.56 -1.03
N ARG A 76 -24.44 -5.88 0.24
CA ARG A 76 -24.34 -7.26 0.74
C ARG A 76 -25.67 -8.00 0.81
N GLN A 77 -26.79 -7.27 0.88
CA GLN A 77 -28.13 -7.84 0.96
C GLN A 77 -28.70 -8.12 -0.45
N LEU A 78 -28.03 -7.65 -1.51
CA LEU A 78 -28.47 -7.81 -2.89
C LEU A 78 -27.75 -8.98 -3.55
N VAL A 79 -28.53 -9.90 -4.12
CA VAL A 79 -28.02 -11.04 -4.85
C VAL A 79 -28.35 -10.86 -6.33
N SER A 80 -27.35 -10.95 -7.21
CA SER A 80 -27.56 -10.88 -8.67
C SER A 80 -28.02 -12.21 -9.27
N ASN A 81 -27.68 -13.32 -8.61
CA ASN A 81 -28.05 -14.66 -9.06
C ASN A 81 -29.43 -15.03 -8.54
N VAL A 82 -30.14 -15.87 -9.30
CA VAL A 82 -31.46 -16.37 -8.91
C VAL A 82 -31.32 -17.19 -7.62
N PRO A 83 -32.08 -16.87 -6.55
CA PRO A 83 -32.05 -17.65 -5.32
C PRO A 83 -32.62 -19.06 -5.56
N GLN A 84 -32.14 -20.04 -4.79
CA GLN A 84 -32.68 -21.41 -4.84
C GLN A 84 -34.05 -21.52 -4.15
N GLU A 85 -34.34 -20.62 -3.20
CA GLU A 85 -35.63 -20.53 -2.51
C GLU A 85 -36.70 -19.91 -3.43
N PRO A 86 -37.99 -20.23 -3.22
CA PRO A 86 -39.08 -19.60 -3.97
C PRO A 86 -39.05 -18.08 -3.78
N PHE A 87 -39.26 -17.33 -4.86
CA PHE A 87 -39.23 -15.87 -4.85
C PHE A 87 -40.43 -15.27 -5.60
N ALA A 88 -40.83 -14.07 -5.20
CA ALA A 88 -41.87 -13.31 -5.90
C ALA A 88 -41.23 -12.56 -7.08
N ALA A 89 -41.57 -12.96 -8.30
CA ALA A 89 -41.08 -12.34 -9.54
C ALA A 89 -41.79 -11.01 -9.84
N LEU A 90 -41.10 -10.14 -10.60
CA LEU A 90 -41.68 -8.93 -11.16
C LEU A 90 -42.57 -9.29 -12.36
N GLU A 91 -43.83 -8.87 -12.35
CA GLU A 91 -44.77 -9.08 -13.48
C GLU A 91 -44.82 -7.90 -14.45
N VAL A 92 -44.42 -6.71 -14.00
CA VAL A 92 -44.39 -5.47 -14.80
C VAL A 92 -43.00 -5.26 -15.38
N SER A 93 -42.93 -4.64 -16.55
CA SER A 93 -41.66 -4.29 -17.22
C SER A 93 -40.77 -3.44 -16.31
N GLY A 94 -39.49 -3.83 -16.19
CA GLY A 94 -38.51 -3.11 -15.39
C GLY A 94 -38.34 -1.64 -15.79
N ALA A 95 -38.52 -1.30 -17.08
CA ALA A 95 -38.44 0.09 -17.54
C ALA A 95 -39.58 0.95 -16.97
N THR A 96 -40.79 0.41 -16.91
CA THR A 96 -41.97 1.08 -16.32
C THR A 96 -41.75 1.28 -14.83
N LEU A 97 -41.31 0.24 -14.12
CA LEU A 97 -41.02 0.31 -12.67
C LEU A 97 -39.90 1.32 -12.35
N LEU A 98 -38.86 1.39 -13.17
CA LEU A 98 -37.78 2.35 -12.97
C LEU A 98 -38.26 3.80 -13.13
N LYS A 99 -39.11 4.06 -14.13
CA LYS A 99 -39.67 5.41 -14.37
C LYS A 99 -40.63 5.82 -13.25
N GLU A 100 -41.58 4.96 -12.93
CA GLU A 100 -42.59 5.22 -11.88
C GLU A 100 -41.93 5.31 -10.49
N GLY A 101 -40.98 4.42 -10.18
CA GLY A 101 -40.25 4.46 -8.92
C GLY A 101 -39.44 5.74 -8.73
N ARG A 102 -38.78 6.25 -9.79
CA ARG A 102 -38.07 7.54 -9.72
C ARG A 102 -39.01 8.73 -9.55
N ARG A 103 -40.14 8.71 -10.25
CA ARG A 103 -41.18 9.74 -10.09
C ARG A 103 -41.67 9.75 -8.65
N TRP A 104 -41.96 8.57 -8.10
CA TRP A 104 -42.44 8.42 -6.73
C TRP A 104 -41.47 8.97 -5.68
N ILE A 105 -40.19 8.62 -5.80
CA ILE A 105 -39.12 9.10 -4.91
C ILE A 105 -38.95 10.62 -4.98
N SER A 106 -39.28 11.24 -6.12
CA SER A 106 -39.18 12.68 -6.29
C SER A 106 -40.42 13.43 -5.77
N GLU A 107 -41.60 12.81 -5.83
CA GLU A 107 -42.88 13.43 -5.46
C GLU A 107 -43.23 13.28 -3.97
N THR A 108 -42.74 12.24 -3.32
CA THR A 108 -43.07 11.93 -1.92
C THR A 108 -41.86 12.22 -1.03
N GLU A 109 -41.95 13.24 -0.16
CA GLU A 109 -40.85 13.60 0.75
C GLU A 109 -40.66 12.56 1.87
N ASP A 110 -41.75 11.92 2.33
CA ASP A 110 -41.75 10.96 3.44
C ASP A 110 -42.11 9.52 2.99
N ILE A 111 -41.22 8.91 2.22
CA ILE A 111 -41.38 7.50 1.82
C ILE A 111 -40.98 6.60 2.97
N HIS A 112 -41.94 5.82 3.46
CA HIS A 112 -41.68 4.78 4.45
C HIS A 112 -41.20 3.52 3.73
N THR A 113 -39.88 3.31 3.76
CA THR A 113 -39.22 2.17 3.11
C THR A 113 -39.18 0.96 4.03
N ALA A 114 -39.38 -0.24 3.47
CA ALA A 114 -39.06 -1.47 4.20
C ALA A 114 -37.54 -1.64 4.27
N THR A 115 -37.01 -2.18 5.36
CA THR A 115 -35.58 -2.53 5.45
C THR A 115 -35.38 -3.96 4.96
N ALA A 116 -34.40 -4.18 4.08
CA ALA A 116 -33.99 -5.54 3.70
C ALA A 116 -33.54 -6.30 4.96
N SER A 117 -33.90 -7.59 5.06
CA SER A 117 -33.54 -8.41 6.23
C SER A 117 -32.03 -8.50 6.39
N GLU A 118 -31.54 -8.74 7.61
CA GLU A 118 -30.12 -8.94 7.87
C GLU A 118 -29.49 -10.00 6.95
N GLU A 119 -28.19 -9.80 6.69
CA GLU A 119 -27.36 -10.52 5.71
C GLU A 119 -27.69 -12.02 5.65
N PRO A 120 -28.05 -12.58 4.48
CA PRO A 120 -28.34 -14.00 4.37
C PRO A 120 -27.08 -14.76 4.80
N GLU A 121 -27.19 -15.60 5.84
CA GLU A 121 -26.09 -16.47 6.26
C GLU A 121 -25.59 -17.21 5.02
N ALA A 122 -24.37 -16.91 4.59
CA ALA A 122 -23.74 -17.63 3.50
C ALA A 122 -23.86 -19.13 3.80
N PRO A 123 -24.29 -19.97 2.84
CA PRO A 123 -24.46 -21.39 3.08
C PRO A 123 -23.17 -21.92 3.67
N LYS A 124 -23.23 -22.38 4.93
CA LYS A 124 -22.12 -23.03 5.62
C LYS A 124 -21.85 -24.31 4.85
N VAL A 125 -20.93 -24.24 3.88
CA VAL A 125 -20.44 -25.40 3.16
C VAL A 125 -19.73 -26.25 4.20
N SER A 126 -20.44 -27.24 4.76
CA SER A 126 -19.88 -28.25 5.62
C SER A 126 -18.86 -29.02 4.79
N ALA A 127 -17.58 -28.75 5.05
CA ALA A 127 -16.44 -29.39 4.40
C ALA A 127 -16.21 -30.83 4.91
N ASP A 128 -17.28 -31.63 5.01
CA ASP A 128 -17.24 -33.03 5.43
C ASP A 128 -18.16 -33.86 4.53
N HIS A 129 -17.78 -34.02 3.26
CA HIS A 129 -17.97 -35.28 2.54
C HIS A 129 -17.14 -35.28 1.25
N PHE A 130 -15.84 -35.53 1.39
CA PHE A 130 -15.00 -35.95 0.26
C PHE A 130 -15.16 -37.46 0.13
N VAL A 131 -16.05 -37.90 -0.75
CA VAL A 131 -16.19 -39.31 -1.13
C VAL A 131 -15.12 -39.59 -2.17
N ASP A 132 -14.21 -40.47 -1.80
CA ASP A 132 -13.14 -41.04 -2.62
C ASP A 132 -13.81 -41.84 -3.76
N VAL A 133 -13.75 -41.31 -4.99
CA VAL A 133 -14.21 -42.00 -6.20
C VAL A 133 -12.99 -42.60 -6.87
N GLN A 134 -12.84 -43.91 -6.71
CA GLN A 134 -11.93 -44.75 -7.50
C GLN A 134 -12.35 -44.70 -8.98
N GLU A 135 -11.47 -44.22 -9.84
CA GLU A 135 -11.50 -44.54 -11.27
C GLU A 135 -10.81 -45.91 -11.51
N PRO A 136 -11.44 -46.83 -12.27
CA PRO A 136 -10.76 -47.99 -12.81
C PRO A 136 -10.04 -47.65 -14.13
N SER A 137 -8.85 -48.21 -14.23
CA SER A 137 -7.98 -48.31 -15.40
C SER A 137 -8.67 -48.91 -16.62
N GLU A 138 -8.41 -48.37 -17.82
CA GLU A 138 -8.27 -49.16 -19.04
C GLU A 138 -7.15 -48.62 -19.95
N GLU A 139 -6.59 -49.57 -20.66
CA GLU A 139 -5.32 -49.60 -21.37
C GLU A 139 -5.39 -49.03 -22.80
N SER A 140 -4.22 -48.66 -23.34
CA SER A 140 -3.80 -48.56 -24.76
C SER A 140 -3.22 -47.19 -25.09
N SER A 141 -2.20 -47.00 -25.93
CA SER A 141 -1.20 -47.84 -26.59
C SER A 141 -0.43 -46.87 -27.52
N SER A 142 0.91 -46.85 -27.47
CA SER A 142 1.86 -46.32 -28.48
C SER A 142 1.75 -44.82 -28.84
N SER A 143 2.80 -44.02 -29.06
CA SER A 143 4.11 -44.28 -29.65
C SER A 143 5.08 -43.14 -29.29
N GLU A 144 6.33 -43.49 -29.04
CA GLU A 144 7.54 -42.64 -29.19
C GLU A 144 7.83 -42.36 -30.69
N PRO A 145 8.69 -41.39 -31.12
CA PRO A 145 10.04 -41.22 -30.56
C PRO A 145 10.76 -39.84 -30.62
N SER A 146 11.84 -39.78 -29.82
CA SER A 146 13.20 -39.26 -30.12
C SER A 146 13.44 -37.76 -30.41
N SER A 147 14.23 -37.11 -29.54
CA SER A 147 15.60 -36.65 -29.90
C SER A 147 16.39 -36.11 -28.70
N GLU A 148 17.67 -36.45 -28.67
CA GLU A 148 18.72 -36.23 -27.67
C GLU A 148 19.38 -34.82 -27.68
N ALA A 149 20.09 -34.50 -26.59
CA ALA A 149 21.39 -33.76 -26.47
C ALA A 149 21.40 -32.85 -25.21
N GLU A 150 22.09 -33.23 -24.11
CA GLU A 150 23.45 -32.82 -23.69
C GLU A 150 23.58 -31.31 -23.30
N LYS A 151 24.30 -30.82 -22.27
CA LYS A 151 25.24 -31.35 -21.26
C LYS A 151 25.57 -30.21 -20.25
N ASP A 152 26.03 -30.60 -19.05
CA ASP A 152 27.05 -29.97 -18.18
C ASP A 152 26.89 -28.54 -17.62
N LYS A 153 26.53 -28.41 -16.32
CA LYS A 153 26.98 -27.33 -15.40
C LYS A 153 26.80 -27.69 -13.91
N ASP A 154 27.61 -28.60 -13.33
CA ASP A 154 27.57 -28.86 -11.86
C ASP A 154 28.96 -29.23 -11.28
N GLU A 155 29.99 -28.40 -11.45
CA GLU A 155 31.30 -28.60 -10.78
C GLU A 155 31.76 -27.44 -9.88
N VAL A 156 31.01 -26.33 -9.79
CA VAL A 156 31.46 -25.13 -9.04
C VAL A 156 30.84 -25.02 -7.63
N ASP A 157 29.76 -25.77 -7.35
CA ASP A 157 29.03 -25.64 -6.08
C ASP A 157 29.57 -26.55 -4.94
N ASP A 158 30.35 -27.58 -5.27
CA ASP A 158 30.91 -28.51 -4.28
C ASP A 158 32.14 -27.97 -3.53
N GLU A 159 32.85 -26.98 -4.10
CA GLU A 159 34.01 -26.35 -3.45
C GLU A 159 33.60 -25.28 -2.42
N LEU A 160 32.48 -24.59 -2.65
CA LEU A 160 31.91 -23.59 -1.74
C LEU A 160 31.29 -24.24 -0.48
N LEU A 161 30.66 -25.43 -0.65
CA LEU A 161 30.09 -26.21 0.44
C LEU A 161 31.16 -26.86 1.34
N ARG A 162 32.37 -27.09 0.80
CA ARG A 162 33.50 -27.66 1.54
C ARG A 162 34.17 -26.62 2.46
N LEU A 163 34.23 -25.36 2.04
CA LEU A 163 34.75 -24.23 2.84
C LEU A 163 33.84 -23.85 4.02
N LEU A 164 32.52 -23.99 3.87
CA LEU A 164 31.55 -23.66 4.94
C LEU A 164 31.55 -24.68 6.10
N ARG A 165 31.91 -25.94 5.83
CA ARG A 165 32.04 -26.98 6.87
C ARG A 165 33.33 -26.87 7.67
N GLN A 166 34.33 -26.15 7.18
CA GLN A 166 35.61 -25.95 7.88
C GLN A 166 35.53 -24.82 8.92
N ALA A 167 34.57 -23.89 8.79
CA ALA A 167 34.35 -22.80 9.74
C ALA A 167 33.50 -23.17 10.98
N GLN A 168 32.81 -24.32 10.98
CA GLN A 168 31.97 -24.78 12.10
C GLN A 168 32.68 -25.74 13.08
N LYS A 169 33.95 -26.09 12.84
CA LYS A 169 34.71 -27.03 13.69
C LYS A 169 35.70 -26.38 14.68
N SER A 170 35.72 -25.06 14.80
CA SER A 170 36.55 -24.35 15.77
C SER A 170 35.73 -23.61 16.83
N SER A 171 35.21 -24.34 17.82
CA SER A 171 34.89 -23.77 19.14
C SER A 171 34.96 -24.85 20.23
N PRO A 172 35.86 -24.75 21.22
CA PRO A 172 36.05 -25.79 22.23
C PRO A 172 35.21 -25.59 23.50
N ALA A 173 34.73 -26.74 23.97
CA ALA A 173 34.24 -27.20 25.28
C ALA A 173 34.38 -26.36 26.58
N PHE A 174 33.34 -26.46 27.43
CA PHE A 174 33.44 -26.52 28.89
C PHE A 174 32.57 -27.69 29.43
N GLY A 175 33.14 -28.51 30.33
CA GLY A 175 32.71 -29.88 30.71
C GLY A 175 31.48 -29.99 31.65
N GLY A 176 31.14 -31.12 32.27
CA GLY A 176 31.68 -32.48 32.30
C GLY A 176 30.89 -33.33 33.33
N LYS A 177 30.74 -34.64 33.05
CA LYS A 177 30.50 -35.82 33.94
C LYS A 177 29.27 -35.87 34.87
N SER A 178 28.42 -36.89 34.69
CA SER A 178 28.36 -38.08 35.59
C SER A 178 27.49 -39.19 34.98
N ALA A 179 27.76 -40.43 35.39
CA ALA A 179 27.19 -41.66 34.85
C ALA A 179 26.29 -42.35 35.89
N SER A 180 25.13 -42.86 35.46
CA SER A 180 24.46 -44.09 35.95
C SER A 180 23.26 -44.38 35.03
N SER A 181 23.30 -45.46 34.24
CA SER A 181 22.70 -46.78 34.53
C SER A 181 21.17 -46.72 34.74
N GLY A 182 20.40 -47.08 33.71
CA GLY A 182 18.94 -47.19 33.82
C GLY A 182 18.21 -47.51 32.51
N GLU A 183 18.27 -48.77 32.12
CA GLU A 183 17.36 -49.54 31.26
C GLU A 183 15.95 -48.93 30.99
N ARG A 184 15.56 -48.74 29.71
CA ARG A 184 14.33 -49.26 29.06
C ARG A 184 13.91 -48.50 27.78
N LYS A 185 13.65 -49.31 26.74
CA LYS A 185 12.77 -49.18 25.55
C LYS A 185 11.98 -47.86 25.35
N SER A 186 12.09 -47.24 24.18
CA SER A 186 11.02 -47.26 23.14
C SER A 186 11.34 -46.39 21.91
N LYS A 187 10.84 -46.85 20.76
CA LYS A 187 10.83 -46.23 19.43
C LYS A 187 10.20 -44.83 19.45
N LYS A 188 10.64 -43.91 18.58
CA LYS A 188 9.87 -43.42 17.40
C LYS A 188 10.55 -42.20 16.76
N ASP A 189 10.88 -42.35 15.48
CA ASP A 189 11.32 -41.30 14.55
C ASP A 189 10.26 -40.20 14.34
N LYS A 190 10.73 -38.96 14.16
CA LYS A 190 10.16 -37.87 13.32
C LYS A 190 11.08 -36.64 13.49
N LYS A 191 12.06 -36.44 12.60
CA LYS A 191 11.98 -35.74 11.30
C LYS A 191 11.49 -34.29 11.43
N ASP A 192 12.46 -33.40 11.30
CA ASP A 192 12.36 -31.96 11.13
C ASP A 192 11.36 -31.52 10.06
N LYS A 193 10.63 -30.44 10.35
CA LYS A 193 10.29 -29.42 9.35
C LYS A 193 10.39 -28.04 9.98
N THR A 194 11.42 -27.33 9.56
CA THR A 194 11.67 -25.91 9.72
C THR A 194 10.65 -25.12 8.90
N SER A 195 9.76 -24.38 9.55
CA SER A 195 9.03 -23.27 8.93
C SER A 195 9.73 -21.95 9.27
N ARG A 196 10.71 -21.57 8.45
CA ARG A 196 11.09 -20.16 8.30
C ARG A 196 10.00 -19.49 7.46
N GLY A 197 8.96 -19.00 8.12
CA GLY A 197 7.92 -18.16 7.55
C GLY A 197 7.61 -17.04 8.52
N PHE A 198 7.69 -15.80 8.06
CA PHE A 198 7.49 -14.58 8.85
C PHE A 198 6.17 -14.62 9.64
N ALA A 199 6.23 -14.93 10.93
CA ALA A 199 5.11 -14.89 11.86
C ALA A 199 4.87 -13.44 12.35
N LEU A 200 4.54 -12.52 11.45
CA LEU A 200 4.17 -11.14 11.82
C LEU A 200 2.65 -10.96 12.00
N PHE A 201 1.84 -12.02 11.85
CA PHE A 201 0.38 -11.97 11.96
C PHE A 201 -0.24 -13.16 12.73
N GLU A 202 0.45 -13.71 13.73
CA GLU A 202 -0.19 -14.55 14.73
C GLU A 202 -0.30 -13.78 16.04
N GLY A 203 -1.55 -13.45 16.40
CA GLY A 203 -1.88 -12.65 17.58
C GLY A 203 -1.58 -13.40 18.88
N GLU A 204 -0.50 -13.05 19.53
CA GLU A 204 -0.14 -13.56 20.85
C GLU A 204 -0.83 -12.75 21.96
N LYS A 205 -1.81 -13.37 22.61
CA LYS A 205 -2.47 -12.85 23.81
C LYS A 205 -1.52 -12.96 25.01
N THR A 206 -0.75 -11.92 25.31
CA THR A 206 0.06 -11.87 26.53
C THR A 206 -0.78 -11.48 27.75
N LYS A 207 -1.00 -12.45 28.64
CA LYS A 207 -1.45 -12.28 30.03
C LYS A 207 -0.53 -11.31 30.77
N ARG A 208 -1.09 -10.24 31.33
CA ARG A 208 -0.44 -9.37 32.31
C ARG A 208 -0.18 -10.16 33.60
N LYS A 209 1.08 -10.22 34.03
CA LYS A 209 1.47 -10.61 35.39
C LYS A 209 2.09 -9.39 36.08
N SER A 210 1.60 -9.13 37.28
CA SER A 210 1.85 -7.95 38.11
C SER A 210 3.19 -8.01 38.86
N THR A 211 3.75 -6.81 39.07
CA THR A 211 4.46 -6.29 40.26
C THR A 211 5.65 -7.05 40.84
N GLY A 212 6.82 -6.40 40.82
CA GLY A 212 7.93 -6.66 41.74
C GLY A 212 8.98 -5.53 41.70
N SER A 213 9.12 -4.81 42.82
CA SER A 213 10.29 -4.09 43.37
C SER A 213 11.29 -3.43 42.38
N GLY A 214 11.27 -2.09 42.31
CA GLY A 214 12.09 -1.28 41.40
C GLY A 214 13.34 -0.61 42.00
N GLU A 215 13.73 -0.91 43.24
CA GLU A 215 14.89 -0.24 43.87
C GLU A 215 16.22 -0.98 43.69
N ASP A 216 16.22 -2.31 43.55
CA ASP A 216 17.45 -3.09 43.44
C ASP A 216 18.08 -3.06 42.04
N THR A 217 17.32 -2.66 41.01
CA THR A 217 17.81 -2.64 39.61
C THR A 217 18.69 -1.44 39.28
N LEU A 218 18.54 -0.33 40.01
CA LEU A 218 19.27 0.91 39.75
C LEU A 218 20.66 0.91 40.40
N THR A 219 20.77 0.33 41.59
CA THR A 219 22.05 0.09 42.26
C THR A 219 22.87 -0.97 41.50
N GLU A 220 22.23 -2.03 41.00
CA GLU A 220 22.88 -3.06 40.17
C GLU A 220 23.36 -2.49 38.81
N ALA A 221 22.58 -1.58 38.20
CA ALA A 221 22.99 -0.89 36.97
C ALA A 221 24.18 0.05 37.20
N MET A 222 24.22 0.77 38.32
CA MET A 222 25.37 1.60 38.70
C MET A 222 26.63 0.75 38.94
N GLN A 223 26.48 -0.40 39.59
CA GLN A 223 27.58 -1.30 39.91
C GLN A 223 28.13 -1.95 38.63
N LYS A 224 27.27 -2.41 37.71
CA LYS A 224 27.70 -2.94 36.40
C LYS A 224 28.45 -1.92 35.55
N LEU A 225 28.08 -0.64 35.61
CA LEU A 225 28.71 0.41 34.80
C LEU A 225 30.04 0.92 35.39
N LEU A 226 30.18 0.86 36.73
CA LEU A 226 31.46 1.10 37.42
C LEU A 226 32.46 -0.05 37.17
N LEU A 227 32.00 -1.30 37.14
CA LEU A 227 32.86 -2.45 36.83
C LEU A 227 33.20 -2.57 35.33
N SER A 228 32.37 -2.03 34.43
CA SER A 228 32.64 -2.07 32.97
C SER A 228 33.50 -0.92 32.45
N SER A 229 33.84 0.08 33.28
CA SER A 229 34.55 1.30 32.85
C SER A 229 36.01 1.38 33.30
N ALA A 230 36.73 0.25 33.28
CA ALA A 230 38.18 0.17 33.54
C ALA A 230 39.08 0.93 32.53
N GLY A 231 38.52 1.83 31.71
CA GLY A 231 39.26 2.69 30.80
C GLY A 231 38.47 3.97 30.49
N LYS A 232 38.71 5.01 31.30
CA LYS A 232 38.23 6.42 31.15
C LYS A 232 36.70 6.59 31.14
N PRO A 233 36.08 7.10 32.21
CA PRO A 233 34.66 7.38 32.23
C PRO A 233 34.30 8.51 31.25
N ASP A 234 33.31 8.26 30.40
CA ASP A 234 32.73 9.24 29.49
C ASP A 234 32.02 10.34 30.30
N PRO A 235 32.41 11.63 30.18
CA PRO A 235 31.82 12.73 30.95
C PRO A 235 30.32 12.90 30.70
N GLN A 236 29.80 12.47 29.54
CA GLN A 236 28.36 12.55 29.26
C GLN A 236 27.56 11.53 30.10
N ALA A 237 28.08 10.32 30.30
CA ALA A 237 27.40 9.29 31.09
C ALA A 237 27.25 9.70 32.57
N LEU A 238 28.23 10.41 33.13
CA LEU A 238 28.16 10.96 34.48
C LEU A 238 27.10 12.05 34.63
N GLN A 239 26.94 12.90 33.61
CA GLN A 239 25.95 13.98 33.63
C GLN A 239 24.51 13.43 33.62
N THR A 240 24.26 12.37 32.84
CA THR A 240 22.95 11.69 32.80
C THR A 240 22.61 11.06 34.15
N LEU A 241 23.60 10.47 34.82
CA LEU A 241 23.44 9.82 36.12
C LEU A 241 23.16 10.84 37.24
N LEU A 242 23.83 11.99 37.21
CA LEU A 242 23.56 13.11 38.11
C LEU A 242 22.13 13.64 37.92
N MET A 243 21.67 13.77 36.68
CA MET A 243 20.32 14.24 36.38
C MET A 243 19.25 13.24 36.82
N MET A 244 19.52 11.93 36.72
CA MET A 244 18.63 10.89 37.21
C MET A 244 18.50 10.89 38.74
N LYS A 245 19.60 11.15 39.46
CA LYS A 245 19.59 11.22 40.93
C LYS A 245 18.86 12.45 41.47
N ILE A 246 18.98 13.59 40.80
CA ILE A 246 18.21 14.80 41.16
C ILE A 246 16.69 14.55 40.99
N LEU A 247 16.29 13.77 39.98
CA LEU A 247 14.89 13.41 39.76
C LEU A 247 14.36 12.41 40.81
N SER A 248 15.18 11.47 41.29
CA SER A 248 14.76 10.55 42.36
C SER A 248 14.57 11.29 43.67
N ASP A 249 15.52 12.16 44.04
CA ASP A 249 15.53 12.82 45.36
C ASP A 249 14.41 13.87 45.49
N THR A 250 14.00 14.49 44.38
CA THR A 250 12.86 15.44 44.35
C THR A 250 11.49 14.75 44.38
N SER A 251 11.41 13.46 44.06
CA SER A 251 10.15 12.69 44.08
C SER A 251 9.78 12.15 45.46
N ALA A 252 10.75 12.03 46.37
CA ALA A 252 10.56 11.40 47.69
C ALA A 252 10.07 12.36 48.80
N GLN A 253 10.13 13.68 48.62
CA GLN A 253 9.85 14.66 49.69
C GLN A 253 8.40 15.15 49.81
N ASP A 254 7.47 14.77 48.93
CA ASP A 254 6.13 15.42 48.86
C ASP A 254 5.00 14.62 49.54
N LYS A 255 5.30 13.83 50.58
CA LYS A 255 4.29 13.19 51.45
C LYS A 255 4.01 14.03 52.70
N GLY A 256 3.34 15.15 52.51
CA GLY A 256 2.91 16.06 53.58
C GLY A 256 1.43 16.44 53.49
N LYS A 257 0.57 15.62 54.12
CA LYS A 257 -0.61 16.03 54.91
C LYS A 257 -1.55 17.09 54.29
N SER A 258 -2.62 16.66 53.63
CA SER A 258 -3.81 17.50 53.41
C SER A 258 -5.08 16.76 53.80
N ARG A 259 -5.88 17.44 54.62
CA ARG A 259 -7.09 16.96 55.31
C ARG A 259 -8.30 16.98 54.38
N ASN A 260 -9.21 16.04 54.65
CA ASN A 260 -10.61 16.00 54.23
C ASN A 260 -11.28 17.36 54.14
N LEU A 261 -12.02 17.59 53.06
CA LEU A 261 -13.33 18.26 53.11
C LEU A 261 -14.23 17.62 52.04
N LYS A 262 -15.42 17.27 52.51
CA LYS A 262 -16.54 16.62 51.83
C LYS A 262 -17.51 17.71 51.35
N ASP A 263 -18.36 17.35 50.38
CA ASP A 263 -19.51 18.09 49.78
C ASP A 263 -19.21 18.56 48.34
N THR A 264 -20.08 18.45 47.33
CA THR A 264 -21.49 18.01 47.18
C THR A 264 -21.75 17.73 45.67
N ARG A 265 -22.93 17.18 45.38
CA ARG A 265 -23.43 16.53 44.15
C ARG A 265 -23.58 17.40 42.88
N ASP A 266 -23.69 16.65 41.77
CA ASP A 266 -24.46 16.85 40.53
C ASP A 266 -24.02 17.90 39.49
N SER A 267 -23.43 17.41 38.40
CA SER A 267 -24.04 17.51 37.07
C SER A 267 -23.34 16.58 36.07
N SER A 268 -24.11 15.66 35.50
CA SER A 268 -23.71 14.69 34.49
C SER A 268 -23.62 15.34 33.10
N SER A 269 -22.39 15.57 32.64
CA SER A 269 -22.08 15.52 31.21
C SER A 269 -20.72 14.87 31.01
N SER A 270 -20.75 13.72 30.35
CA SER A 270 -19.68 12.75 30.22
C SER A 270 -18.68 13.17 29.15
N ASP A 271 -17.62 13.86 29.56
CA ASP A 271 -16.31 13.76 28.90
C ASP A 271 -15.24 13.52 29.97
N SER A 272 -15.01 12.23 30.24
CA SER A 272 -14.10 11.74 31.27
C SER A 272 -12.64 11.94 30.84
N SER A 273 -12.10 13.11 31.16
CA SER A 273 -10.65 13.27 31.39
C SER A 273 -10.40 14.35 32.46
N SER A 274 -10.92 14.11 33.66
CA SER A 274 -10.67 14.94 34.84
C SER A 274 -9.91 14.09 35.86
N GLU A 275 -8.59 14.01 35.71
CA GLU A 275 -7.74 13.71 36.87
C GLU A 275 -6.87 14.93 37.14
N ASP A 276 -7.23 15.57 38.25
CA ASP A 276 -6.44 16.43 39.10
C ASP A 276 -4.95 16.13 39.04
N GLY A 277 -4.19 17.07 38.50
CA GLY A 277 -2.74 17.03 38.54
C GLY A 277 -2.22 18.44 38.37
N LYS A 278 -1.72 19.03 39.46
CA LYS A 278 -0.98 20.29 39.59
C LYS A 278 -0.71 20.93 38.24
N LYS A 279 -1.32 22.10 37.93
CA LYS A 279 -1.16 22.87 36.67
C LYS A 279 0.28 22.81 36.16
N LEU A 280 0.60 21.80 35.34
CA LEU A 280 1.92 21.66 34.74
C LEU A 280 2.10 22.92 33.90
N ARG A 281 3.08 23.76 34.25
CA ARG A 281 3.40 25.00 33.53
C ARG A 281 4.53 24.74 32.54
N GLY A 282 4.56 25.54 31.47
CA GLY A 282 5.62 25.48 30.47
C GLY A 282 5.71 24.16 29.70
N ALA A 283 6.95 23.68 29.50
CA ALA A 283 7.29 22.56 28.62
C ALA A 283 6.53 21.26 28.96
N ALA A 284 6.34 20.95 30.25
CA ALA A 284 5.63 19.74 30.67
C ALA A 284 4.18 19.69 30.17
N ARG A 285 3.50 20.84 30.09
CA ARG A 285 2.14 20.94 29.50
C ARG A 285 2.16 20.68 28.01
N ALA A 286 3.17 21.19 27.30
CA ALA A 286 3.32 21.00 25.87
C ALA A 286 3.54 19.53 25.52
N PHE A 287 4.43 18.83 26.23
CA PHE A 287 4.63 17.38 26.06
C PHE A 287 3.36 16.57 26.34
N ARG A 288 2.64 16.88 27.42
CA ARG A 288 1.37 16.20 27.74
C ARG A 288 0.32 16.43 26.65
N ARG A 289 0.22 17.65 26.12
CA ARG A 289 -0.68 17.97 25.00
C ARG A 289 -0.29 17.24 23.72
N HIS A 290 1.00 17.22 23.38
CA HIS A 290 1.49 16.49 22.22
C HIS A 290 1.19 14.99 22.32
N ARG A 291 1.46 14.38 23.48
CA ARG A 291 1.15 12.96 23.71
C ARG A 291 -0.36 12.68 23.63
N LYS A 292 -1.20 13.52 24.25
CA LYS A 292 -2.66 13.39 24.15
C LYS A 292 -3.15 13.53 22.71
N ALA A 293 -2.54 14.43 21.93
CA ALA A 293 -2.85 14.59 20.51
C ALA A 293 -2.45 13.34 19.69
N GLN A 294 -1.27 12.77 19.95
CA GLN A 294 -0.83 11.50 19.34
C GLN A 294 -1.80 10.36 19.67
N GLU A 295 -2.16 10.19 20.94
CA GLU A 295 -3.13 9.17 21.37
C GLU A 295 -4.51 9.38 20.72
N ALA A 296 -4.95 10.63 20.55
CA ALA A 296 -6.19 10.96 19.85
C ALA A 296 -6.14 10.58 18.36
N MET A 297 -4.99 10.79 17.70
CA MET A 297 -4.79 10.40 16.28
C MET A 297 -4.97 8.90 16.09
N TRP A 298 -4.32 8.09 16.93
CA TRP A 298 -4.44 6.63 16.87
C TRP A 298 -5.82 6.10 17.25
N ARG A 299 -6.57 6.82 18.10
CA ARG A 299 -7.93 6.46 18.48
C ARG A 299 -8.95 6.68 17.36
N LYS A 300 -8.77 7.72 16.53
CA LYS A 300 -9.68 8.08 15.43
C LYS A 300 -8.89 8.44 14.14
N PRO A 301 -8.17 7.49 13.52
CA PRO A 301 -7.26 7.78 12.41
C PRO A 301 -7.99 8.38 11.20
N MET A 302 -9.17 7.84 10.88
CA MET A 302 -9.96 8.32 9.73
C MET A 302 -10.40 9.77 9.86
N LYS A 303 -10.55 10.31 11.07
CA LYS A 303 -10.85 11.74 11.26
C LYS A 303 -9.71 12.60 10.73
N HIS A 304 -8.47 12.23 11.04
CA HIS A 304 -7.28 12.97 10.60
C HIS A 304 -7.04 12.83 9.10
N VAL A 305 -7.33 11.66 8.53
CA VAL A 305 -7.30 11.48 7.07
C VAL A 305 -8.31 12.40 6.39
N ARG A 306 -9.55 12.50 6.90
CA ARG A 306 -10.58 13.39 6.35
C ARG A 306 -10.20 14.87 6.50
N THR A 307 -9.72 15.28 7.66
CA THR A 307 -9.25 16.65 7.86
C THR A 307 -8.10 16.99 6.89
N TYR A 308 -7.16 16.07 6.67
CA TYR A 308 -6.11 16.27 5.68
C TYR A 308 -6.66 16.37 4.25
N THR A 309 -7.63 15.55 3.86
CA THR A 309 -8.24 15.66 2.52
C THR A 309 -9.00 16.98 2.34
N GLU A 310 -9.72 17.45 3.36
CA GLU A 310 -10.42 18.74 3.37
C GLU A 310 -9.43 19.92 3.27
N GLU A 311 -8.30 19.84 3.97
CA GLU A 311 -7.19 20.82 3.87
C GLU A 311 -6.63 20.85 2.45
N VAL A 312 -6.39 19.68 1.84
CA VAL A 312 -5.92 19.56 0.46
C VAL A 312 -6.94 20.14 -0.53
N GLU A 313 -8.23 19.89 -0.35
CA GLU A 313 -9.30 20.46 -1.19
C GLU A 313 -9.34 21.98 -1.09
N THR A 314 -9.27 22.50 0.13
CA THR A 314 -9.20 23.95 0.41
C THR A 314 -7.99 24.57 -0.26
N GLU A 315 -6.82 23.96 -0.06
CA GLU A 315 -5.57 24.44 -0.64
C GLU A 315 -5.53 24.28 -2.15
N LEU A 316 -6.24 23.33 -2.75
CA LEU A 316 -6.38 23.18 -4.20
C LEU A 316 -7.43 24.14 -4.80
N GLY A 317 -8.28 24.76 -3.98
CA GLY A 317 -9.40 25.59 -4.42
C GLY A 317 -10.51 24.78 -5.10
N VAL A 318 -10.69 23.54 -4.67
CA VAL A 318 -11.77 22.64 -5.10
C VAL A 318 -12.88 22.72 -4.07
N GLU A 319 -13.52 23.88 -3.97
CA GLU A 319 -14.68 24.05 -3.10
C GLU A 319 -15.92 23.43 -3.79
N GLY A 320 -16.63 22.56 -3.09
CA GLY A 320 -17.92 22.01 -3.57
C GLY A 320 -17.84 20.76 -4.45
N GLY A 321 -16.69 20.09 -4.56
CA GLY A 321 -16.57 18.78 -5.22
C GLY A 321 -16.81 18.78 -6.74
N ASP A 322 -16.93 19.96 -7.36
CA ASP A 322 -17.31 20.10 -8.77
C ASP A 322 -16.15 19.78 -9.74
N LYS A 323 -14.90 19.90 -9.27
CA LYS A 323 -13.70 19.60 -10.07
C LYS A 323 -13.08 18.28 -9.60
N PRO A 324 -12.89 17.30 -10.50
CA PRO A 324 -12.11 16.11 -10.17
C PRO A 324 -10.67 16.53 -9.91
N TYR A 325 -10.13 16.11 -8.76
CA TYR A 325 -8.75 16.38 -8.38
C TYR A 325 -8.03 15.09 -7.99
N HIS A 326 -6.71 15.16 -7.89
CA HIS A 326 -5.92 14.07 -7.37
C HIS A 326 -5.07 14.54 -6.18
N LEU A 327 -4.93 13.67 -5.18
CA LEU A 327 -4.14 13.95 -3.97
C LEU A 327 -2.69 14.34 -4.28
N TRP A 328 -2.10 13.77 -5.32
CA TRP A 328 -0.72 14.08 -5.69
C TRP A 328 -0.56 15.47 -6.33
N ASP A 329 -1.63 16.11 -6.81
CA ASP A 329 -1.58 17.48 -7.36
C ASP A 329 -1.21 18.49 -6.26
N PHE A 330 -1.58 18.18 -5.01
CA PHE A 330 -1.20 18.93 -3.83
C PHE A 330 0.33 19.07 -3.67
N THR A 331 1.07 18.03 -4.05
CA THR A 331 2.54 18.02 -4.00
C THR A 331 3.16 19.21 -4.74
N ARG A 332 2.50 19.73 -5.79
CA ARG A 332 3.00 20.88 -6.55
C ARG A 332 2.82 22.22 -5.82
N ARG A 333 1.90 22.32 -4.86
CA ARG A 333 1.65 23.54 -4.07
C ARG A 333 2.60 23.69 -2.89
N ILE A 334 3.09 22.57 -2.36
CA ILE A 334 4.02 22.58 -1.21
C ILE A 334 5.40 23.13 -1.63
N PRO A 335 5.97 24.12 -0.91
CA PRO A 335 7.28 24.69 -1.22
C PRO A 335 8.42 23.79 -0.69
N PHE A 336 8.79 22.74 -1.43
CA PHE A 336 9.92 21.85 -1.07
C PHE A 336 11.32 22.48 -1.23
N GLY A 337 11.42 23.66 -1.86
CA GLY A 337 12.69 24.35 -2.09
C GLY A 337 13.69 23.52 -2.89
N LYS A 338 14.88 23.29 -2.33
CA LYS A 338 15.94 22.50 -2.98
C LYS A 338 15.75 20.97 -2.84
N GLN A 339 14.79 20.53 -2.03
CA GLN A 339 14.61 19.12 -1.66
C GLN A 339 13.75 18.36 -2.68
N LYS A 340 14.27 18.20 -3.91
CA LYS A 340 13.59 17.47 -5.00
C LYS A 340 13.28 16.01 -4.66
N GLY A 341 14.12 15.37 -3.84
CA GLY A 341 13.86 14.01 -3.38
C GLY A 341 12.65 13.92 -2.46
N LEU A 342 12.47 14.89 -1.57
CA LEU A 342 11.31 14.95 -0.68
C LEU A 342 10.02 15.20 -1.46
N PHE A 343 10.07 16.05 -2.50
CA PHE A 343 8.96 16.23 -3.44
C PHE A 343 8.50 14.89 -4.05
N ARG A 344 9.46 14.10 -4.57
CA ARG A 344 9.18 12.78 -5.17
C ARG A 344 8.64 11.78 -4.15
N ALA A 345 9.20 11.76 -2.95
CA ALA A 345 8.72 10.90 -1.87
C ALA A 345 7.28 11.25 -1.47
N HIS A 346 6.96 12.53 -1.30
CA HIS A 346 5.59 12.99 -1.02
C HIS A 346 4.64 12.55 -2.14
N PHE A 347 5.02 12.74 -3.40
CA PHE A 347 4.23 12.31 -4.55
C PHE A 347 3.89 10.81 -4.51
N LEU A 348 4.86 9.94 -4.20
CA LEU A 348 4.64 8.49 -4.08
C LEU A 348 3.71 8.14 -2.91
N VAL A 349 3.89 8.79 -1.75
CA VAL A 349 3.03 8.57 -0.57
C VAL A 349 1.59 9.04 -0.83
N SER A 350 1.39 10.14 -1.56
CA SER A 350 0.05 10.59 -1.97
C SER A 350 -0.66 9.55 -2.85
N HIS A 351 0.06 8.83 -3.72
CA HIS A 351 -0.50 7.72 -4.48
C HIS A 351 -0.94 6.56 -3.60
N ILE A 352 -0.13 6.19 -2.60
CA ILE A 352 -0.50 5.14 -1.62
C ILE A 352 -1.78 5.54 -0.89
N LEU A 353 -1.85 6.77 -0.37
CA LEU A 353 -3.02 7.26 0.34
C LEU A 353 -4.27 7.25 -0.56
N LYS A 354 -4.14 7.62 -1.83
CA LYS A 354 -5.26 7.56 -2.78
C LYS A 354 -5.79 6.13 -2.93
N HIS A 355 -4.93 5.15 -3.16
CA HIS A 355 -5.37 3.75 -3.27
C HIS A 355 -6.03 3.23 -1.99
N LEU A 356 -5.58 3.70 -0.81
CA LEU A 356 -6.23 3.37 0.47
C LEU A 356 -7.62 4.01 0.58
N LEU A 357 -7.83 5.21 0.05
CA LEU A 357 -9.13 5.90 0.04
C LEU A 357 -10.10 5.32 -0.99
N ASP A 358 -9.58 4.78 -2.09
CA ASP A 358 -10.35 4.07 -3.13
C ASP A 358 -10.73 2.62 -2.72
N ASP A 359 -10.49 2.24 -1.47
CA ASP A 359 -10.71 0.88 -0.92
C ASP A 359 -9.98 -0.24 -1.71
N ASP A 360 -8.83 0.04 -2.32
CA ASP A 360 -7.98 -0.95 -2.99
C ASP A 360 -6.67 -1.22 -2.20
N PRO A 361 -6.73 -2.04 -1.13
CA PRO A 361 -5.57 -2.31 -0.29
C PRO A 361 -4.48 -3.10 -1.01
N LYS A 362 -4.81 -3.83 -2.09
CA LYS A 362 -3.82 -4.61 -2.86
C LYS A 362 -2.95 -3.68 -3.69
N ALA A 363 -3.57 -2.73 -4.38
CA ALA A 363 -2.82 -1.71 -5.10
C ALA A 363 -2.00 -0.83 -4.13
N ALA A 364 -2.57 -0.44 -2.98
CA ALA A 364 -1.85 0.31 -1.97
C ALA A 364 -0.62 -0.44 -1.43
N ALA A 365 -0.75 -1.73 -1.15
CA ALA A 365 0.37 -2.58 -0.71
C ALA A 365 1.46 -2.70 -1.77
N LEU A 366 1.09 -2.93 -3.03
CA LEU A 366 2.04 -2.95 -4.15
C LEU A 366 2.78 -1.61 -4.28
N MET A 367 2.04 -0.50 -4.29
CA MET A 367 2.62 0.84 -4.37
C MET A 367 3.55 1.14 -3.20
N THR A 368 3.23 0.65 -2.01
CA THR A 368 4.10 0.75 -0.83
C THR A 368 5.42 0.02 -1.06
N VAL A 369 5.39 -1.23 -1.56
CA VAL A 369 6.60 -2.00 -1.86
C VAL A 369 7.44 -1.34 -2.96
N LEU A 370 6.81 -0.86 -4.03
CA LEU A 370 7.51 -0.15 -5.12
C LEU A 370 8.16 1.14 -4.61
N THR A 371 7.47 1.88 -3.73
CA THR A 371 8.00 3.10 -3.10
C THR A 371 9.21 2.77 -2.22
N LEU A 372 9.14 1.73 -1.40
CA LEU A 372 10.26 1.29 -0.55
C LEU A 372 11.47 0.87 -1.39
N ARG A 373 11.26 0.12 -2.48
CA ARG A 373 12.33 -0.29 -3.41
C ARG A 373 12.95 0.92 -4.12
N CYS A 374 12.12 1.87 -4.57
CA CYS A 374 12.59 3.12 -5.15
C CYS A 374 13.47 3.90 -4.17
N LEU A 375 13.01 4.11 -2.93
CA LEU A 375 13.77 4.83 -1.91
C LEU A 375 15.08 4.13 -1.54
N HIS A 376 15.06 2.80 -1.46
CA HIS A 376 16.26 2.00 -1.23
C HIS A 376 17.27 2.17 -2.37
N GLN A 377 16.83 2.07 -3.62
CA GLN A 377 17.68 2.25 -4.79
C GLN A 377 18.27 3.66 -4.86
N VAL A 378 17.48 4.70 -4.57
CA VAL A 378 17.95 6.10 -4.49
C VAL A 378 19.06 6.26 -3.45
N ALA A 379 18.94 5.56 -2.31
CA ALA A 379 19.97 5.58 -1.28
C ALA A 379 21.27 4.92 -1.75
N LEU A 380 21.18 3.80 -2.48
CA LEU A 380 22.34 3.13 -3.10
C LEU A 380 23.00 4.01 -4.17
N ASP A 381 22.20 4.71 -4.98
CA ASP A 381 22.68 5.55 -6.08
C ASP A 381 23.11 6.97 -5.65
N GLY A 382 23.35 7.19 -4.36
CA GLY A 382 23.83 8.48 -3.84
C GLY A 382 22.85 9.65 -4.05
N GLY A 383 21.54 9.37 -4.08
CA GLY A 383 20.50 10.35 -4.31
C GLY A 383 20.08 10.54 -5.78
N ASN A 384 20.59 9.72 -6.70
CA ASN A 384 20.04 9.67 -8.07
C ASN A 384 18.68 8.97 -8.08
N TRP A 385 17.69 9.58 -8.72
CA TRP A 385 16.31 9.08 -8.78
C TRP A 385 15.97 8.38 -10.10
N GLU A 386 16.80 8.44 -11.13
CA GLU A 386 16.44 7.94 -12.46
C GLU A 386 16.13 6.44 -12.45
N ILE A 387 17.00 5.63 -11.85
CA ILE A 387 16.84 4.17 -11.78
C ILE A 387 15.74 3.81 -10.77
N GLY A 388 15.79 4.37 -9.56
CA GLY A 388 14.79 4.11 -8.53
C GLY A 388 13.37 4.47 -8.98
N TRP A 389 13.20 5.58 -9.69
CA TRP A 389 11.90 6.01 -10.18
C TRP A 389 11.34 5.10 -11.29
N ALA A 390 12.19 4.56 -12.15
CA ALA A 390 11.77 3.60 -13.19
C ALA A 390 11.07 2.37 -12.59
N LEU A 391 11.42 1.97 -11.35
CA LEU A 391 10.77 0.86 -10.64
C LEU A 391 9.31 1.15 -10.26
N THR A 392 8.94 2.42 -10.12
CA THR A 392 7.59 2.81 -9.66
C THR A 392 6.52 2.67 -10.75
N SER A 393 6.92 2.55 -12.02
CA SER A 393 6.04 2.61 -13.21
C SER A 393 5.22 3.91 -13.36
N LEU A 394 5.44 4.90 -12.50
CA LEU A 394 4.78 6.20 -12.55
C LEU A 394 5.57 7.20 -13.39
N LYS A 395 4.87 8.19 -13.96
CA LYS A 395 5.52 9.32 -14.62
C LYS A 395 6.18 10.24 -13.59
N ASP A 396 7.48 10.55 -13.76
CA ASP A 396 8.19 11.44 -12.84
C ASP A 396 7.56 12.85 -12.89
N PRO A 397 7.05 13.38 -11.76
CA PRO A 397 6.44 14.70 -11.72
C PRO A 397 7.46 15.83 -11.96
N LEU A 398 8.76 15.56 -11.80
CA LEU A 398 9.85 16.51 -12.08
C LEU A 398 10.49 16.28 -13.46
N ALA A 399 10.07 15.23 -14.20
CA ALA A 399 10.55 15.05 -15.56
C ALA A 399 10.08 16.21 -16.43
N ARG A 400 11.04 16.96 -16.95
CA ARG A 400 10.78 18.01 -17.93
C ARG A 400 10.23 17.33 -19.18
N LYS A 401 9.15 17.89 -19.74
CA LYS A 401 8.70 17.51 -21.08
C LYS A 401 9.87 17.76 -22.03
N ARG A 402 10.47 16.69 -22.57
CA ARG A 402 11.64 16.78 -23.46
C ARG A 402 11.32 17.60 -24.71
N TRP A 403 10.06 17.58 -25.14
CA TRP A 403 9.58 18.26 -26.33
C TRP A 403 8.24 18.94 -26.08
N GLY A 404 8.12 20.21 -26.48
CA GLY A 404 6.90 21.00 -26.31
C GLY A 404 5.79 20.64 -27.31
N GLY A 405 6.18 20.29 -28.54
CA GLY A 405 5.27 20.08 -29.66
C GLY A 405 4.76 18.65 -29.83
N GLU A 406 4.19 18.40 -31.00
CA GLU A 406 3.75 17.08 -31.43
C GLU A 406 4.98 16.21 -31.81
N PRO A 407 4.98 14.90 -31.52
CA PRO A 407 6.08 14.01 -31.89
C PRO A 407 6.34 14.00 -33.40
N ALA A 408 5.29 14.07 -34.23
CA ALA A 408 5.43 14.16 -35.69
C ALA A 408 6.23 15.40 -36.14
N GLN A 409 6.07 16.52 -35.44
CA GLN A 409 6.84 17.74 -35.71
C GLN A 409 8.31 17.60 -35.28
N LEU A 410 8.59 16.83 -34.23
CA LEU A 410 9.97 16.55 -33.83
C LEU A 410 10.68 15.68 -34.87
N GLU A 411 9.99 14.67 -35.41
CA GLU A 411 10.52 13.84 -36.49
C GLU A 411 10.79 14.68 -37.75
N SER A 412 9.82 15.47 -38.20
CA SER A 412 10.00 16.37 -39.35
C SER A 412 11.12 17.40 -39.14
N ALA A 413 11.22 17.99 -37.94
CA ALA A 413 12.31 18.91 -37.61
C ALA A 413 13.67 18.21 -37.59
N ALA A 414 13.74 16.99 -37.06
CA ALA A 414 14.97 16.19 -37.05
C ALA A 414 15.41 15.80 -38.47
N GLU A 415 14.46 15.44 -39.34
CA GLU A 415 14.71 15.16 -40.76
C GLU A 415 15.19 16.40 -41.51
N TYR A 416 14.55 17.55 -41.29
CA TYR A 416 14.98 18.82 -41.87
C TYR A 416 16.41 19.18 -41.45
N LEU A 417 16.74 19.08 -40.15
CA LEU A 417 18.09 19.34 -39.65
C LEU A 417 19.13 18.37 -40.26
N ARG A 418 18.78 17.09 -40.43
CA ARG A 418 19.66 16.13 -41.14
C ARG A 418 19.87 16.53 -42.59
N ALA A 419 18.80 16.91 -43.30
CA ALA A 419 18.87 17.34 -44.70
C ALA A 419 19.75 18.59 -44.86
N VAL A 420 19.64 19.57 -43.95
CA VAL A 420 20.49 20.77 -43.95
C VAL A 420 21.95 20.41 -43.70
N GLN A 421 22.25 19.56 -42.70
CA GLN A 421 23.62 19.12 -42.43
C GLN A 421 24.23 18.34 -43.59
N ASP A 422 23.45 17.51 -44.26
CA ASP A 422 23.92 16.76 -45.43
C ASP A 422 24.12 17.66 -46.65
N LEU A 423 23.28 18.67 -46.83
CA LEU A 423 23.49 19.71 -47.84
C LEU A 423 24.80 20.47 -47.57
N GLU A 424 25.02 20.94 -46.34
CA GLU A 424 26.26 21.64 -45.96
C GLU A 424 27.51 20.79 -46.19
N LYS A 425 27.46 19.49 -45.85
CA LYS A 425 28.57 18.56 -46.13
C LYS A 425 28.83 18.42 -47.62
N ARG A 426 27.77 18.28 -48.44
CA ARG A 426 27.89 18.19 -49.91
C ARG A 426 28.44 19.50 -50.49
N THR A 427 28.00 20.65 -50.01
CA THR A 427 28.52 21.96 -50.44
C THR A 427 30.00 22.11 -50.08
N LYS A 428 30.42 21.70 -48.87
CA LYS A 428 31.83 21.69 -48.46
C LYS A 428 32.67 20.72 -49.29
N GLN A 429 32.14 19.52 -49.59
CA GLN A 429 32.81 18.57 -50.47
C GLN A 429 32.95 19.11 -51.89
N ALA A 430 31.91 19.71 -52.47
CA ALA A 430 31.95 20.31 -53.80
C ALA A 430 32.95 21.46 -53.87
N ALA A 431 33.01 22.32 -52.84
CA ALA A 431 34.02 23.37 -52.74
C ALA A 431 35.45 22.80 -52.69
N TRP A 432 35.66 21.71 -51.94
CA TRP A 432 36.95 21.03 -51.88
C TRP A 432 37.37 20.41 -53.23
N TRP A 433 36.41 19.82 -53.97
CA TRP A 433 36.67 19.27 -55.31
C TRP A 433 37.02 20.36 -56.33
N ASN A 434 36.31 21.49 -56.34
CA ASN A 434 36.61 22.61 -57.24
C ASN A 434 37.99 23.22 -56.97
N GLN A 435 38.37 23.38 -55.69
CA GLN A 435 39.70 23.90 -55.32
C GLN A 435 40.84 22.94 -55.70
N SER A 436 40.56 21.63 -55.74
CA SER A 436 41.54 20.62 -56.16
C SER A 436 41.71 20.57 -57.68
N GLN A 437 40.68 20.92 -58.46
CA GLN A 437 40.75 21.01 -59.92
C GLN A 437 41.53 22.26 -60.38
N GLU A 438 41.34 23.40 -59.72
CA GLU A 438 42.01 24.66 -60.07
C GLU A 438 43.54 24.62 -59.85
N HIS A 439 44.01 23.76 -58.93
CA HIS A 439 45.44 23.50 -58.72
C HIS A 439 46.05 22.50 -59.73
N GLN A 440 45.26 21.83 -60.58
CA GLN A 440 45.74 20.84 -61.54
C GLN A 440 45.92 21.41 -62.95
N GLU A 441 45.39 22.61 -63.24
CA GLU A 441 45.48 23.25 -64.56
C GLU A 441 46.57 24.32 -64.69
N THR A 442 47.40 24.57 -63.65
CA THR A 442 48.41 25.64 -63.67
C THR A 442 49.88 25.20 -63.76
N GLU A 443 50.20 23.92 -64.00
CA GLU A 443 51.57 23.52 -64.40
C GLU A 443 51.59 22.66 -65.68
N PRO A 444 51.95 23.25 -66.84
CA PRO A 444 52.33 22.48 -68.01
C PRO A 444 53.82 22.15 -67.90
N GLY A 445 54.16 20.98 -67.37
CA GLY A 445 55.54 20.49 -67.44
C GLY A 445 55.90 19.39 -66.46
N GLU A 446 56.11 18.20 -67.02
CA GLU A 446 57.23 17.33 -66.61
C GLU A 446 57.10 16.59 -65.26
N SER A 447 56.48 15.41 -65.28
CA SER A 447 57.20 14.13 -65.16
C SER A 447 56.33 13.01 -64.60
N ASP A 448 56.50 11.86 -65.24
CA ASP A 448 55.89 10.56 -65.02
C ASP A 448 56.20 10.04 -63.59
N LYS A 449 55.32 10.32 -62.62
CA LYS A 449 55.34 9.67 -61.31
C LYS A 449 53.95 9.20 -60.92
N VAL A 450 53.76 7.88 -61.06
CA VAL A 450 52.61 7.09 -60.61
C VAL A 450 52.15 7.51 -59.21
N TRP A 451 51.04 8.23 -59.14
CA TRP A 451 50.42 8.67 -57.90
C TRP A 451 49.66 7.50 -57.26
N ARG A 452 50.12 7.02 -56.10
CA ARG A 452 49.36 6.09 -55.25
C ARG A 452 48.58 6.90 -54.21
N PRO A 453 47.28 6.62 -54.00
CA PRO A 453 46.49 7.32 -53.00
C PRO A 453 47.06 7.05 -51.59
N PRO A 454 47.10 8.07 -50.71
CA PRO A 454 47.52 7.88 -49.33
C PRO A 454 46.48 7.01 -48.61
N GLY A 455 46.90 5.80 -48.25
CA GLY A 455 46.08 4.91 -47.43
C GLY A 455 45.75 5.54 -46.07
N PRO A 456 44.62 5.14 -45.44
CA PRO A 456 44.21 5.67 -44.14
C PRO A 456 45.31 5.41 -43.11
N ALA A 457 45.89 6.50 -42.60
CA ALA A 457 46.91 6.46 -41.56
C ALA A 457 46.33 5.80 -40.30
N LYS A 458 46.77 4.56 -40.05
CA LYS A 458 46.71 3.87 -38.77
C LYS A 458 47.58 4.64 -37.76
N GLY A 459 47.08 5.77 -37.23
CA GLY A 459 47.52 6.30 -35.95
C GLY A 459 46.90 5.40 -34.87
N GLY A 460 47.66 4.66 -34.09
CA GLY A 460 48.80 5.14 -33.33
C GLY A 460 48.35 5.25 -31.87
N ARG A 461 48.09 4.09 -31.25
CA ARG A 461 47.99 3.94 -29.79
C ARG A 461 49.19 4.63 -29.15
N LYS A 462 48.96 5.68 -28.36
CA LYS A 462 49.93 6.13 -27.36
C LYS A 462 49.21 6.25 -26.04
N GLY A 463 49.40 5.21 -25.21
CA GLY A 463 49.00 5.22 -23.82
C GLY A 463 49.63 6.40 -23.10
N LYS A 464 48.85 7.04 -22.25
CA LYS A 464 49.37 7.87 -21.17
C LYS A 464 48.93 7.23 -19.86
N GLU A 465 49.77 6.30 -19.46
CA GLU A 465 49.88 5.77 -18.10
C GLU A 465 50.21 6.92 -17.12
N LYS A 466 49.77 6.71 -15.88
CA LYS A 466 50.33 7.24 -14.61
C LYS A 466 50.06 8.70 -14.26
N GLY A 467 49.21 8.83 -13.24
CA GLY A 467 49.12 9.95 -12.32
C GLY A 467 48.52 9.50 -10.99
N ASP A 468 49.08 8.43 -10.40
CA ASP A 468 48.95 8.17 -8.97
C ASP A 468 49.58 9.34 -8.21
N LYS A 469 48.81 9.97 -7.32
CA LYS A 469 49.35 10.69 -6.17
C LYS A 469 48.56 10.29 -4.93
N PRO A 470 49.25 9.80 -3.89
CA PRO A 470 48.64 9.47 -2.61
C PRO A 470 48.66 10.66 -1.63
N SER A 471 47.94 10.41 -0.53
CA SER A 471 48.21 10.80 0.86
C SER A 471 47.97 12.25 1.31
N ASP A 472 47.01 12.33 2.24
CA ASP A 472 47.14 12.88 3.60
C ASP A 472 47.21 14.38 3.83
N GLY A 473 46.38 14.83 4.79
CA GLY A 473 46.67 16.02 5.56
C GLY A 473 45.48 16.62 6.31
N ALA A 474 45.22 16.07 7.51
CA ALA A 474 44.65 16.68 8.72
C ALA A 474 43.20 17.24 8.72
#